data_AF-A0AB74M7J3-F1
#
_entry.id   AF-A0AB74M7J3-F1
#
_cell.length_a   1.000
_cell.length_b   1.000
_cell.length_c   1.000
_cell.angle_alpha   90.00
_cell.angle_beta   90.00
_cell.angle_gamma   90.00
#
_symmetry.space_group_name_H-M   'P 1'
#
loop_
_entity.id
_entity.type
_entity.pdbx_description
1 polymer ?
#
loop_
_entity_poly.entity_id
_entity_poly.type
_entity_poly.pdbx_seq_one_letter_code
_entity_poly.pdbx_strand_id
1 'polypeptide(L)'
;TITLEGKDASLKNITQRIMSLTMTDNRGFEADRVTLEIDDADGGVVLPERGTRLSLAMGWKGESLTRKGTFVVDEVSHEGPPDKLTISANSADFREEFNVKREVSWHDVTV
;
A
#
# COMPACT_ATOMS: atom_id res chain seq x y z
N THR A 1 -1.85 -10.56 9.26
CA THR A 1 -2.48 -9.33 9.75
C THR A 1 -2.01 -8.14 8.96
N ILE A 2 -2.94 -7.38 8.42
CA ILE A 2 -2.65 -6.09 7.77
C ILE A 2 -2.95 -5.00 8.79
N THR A 3 -1.99 -4.11 9.00
CA THR A 3 -2.14 -2.97 9.90
C THR A 3 -1.87 -1.70 9.11
N LEU A 4 -2.85 -0.83 9.01
CA LEU A 4 -2.68 0.50 8.45
C LEU A 4 -2.23 1.46 9.57
N GLU A 5 -1.08 2.08 9.38
CA GLU A 5 -0.53 3.10 10.27
C GLU A 5 -0.89 4.48 9.73
N GLY A 6 -2.00 5.02 10.23
CA GLY A 6 -2.54 6.33 9.90
C GLY A 6 -3.35 6.89 11.06
N LYS A 7 -3.64 8.19 11.03
CA LYS A 7 -4.42 8.88 12.08
C LYS A 7 -5.87 8.40 12.15
N ASP A 8 -6.36 7.72 11.11
CA ASP A 8 -7.75 7.35 10.96
C ASP A 8 -8.08 5.97 11.56
N ALA A 9 -8.79 6.01 12.68
CA ALA A 9 -9.29 4.85 13.41
C ALA A 9 -10.30 3.99 12.63
N SER A 10 -10.81 4.49 11.50
CA SER A 10 -11.75 3.84 10.60
C SER A 10 -11.15 2.69 9.78
N LEU A 11 -9.82 2.59 9.73
CA LEU A 11 -9.09 1.53 9.02
C LEU A 11 -9.01 0.20 9.78
N LYS A 12 -9.45 0.16 11.06
CA LYS A 12 -9.45 -1.07 11.88
C LYS A 12 -10.41 -2.15 11.39
N ASN A 13 -11.48 -1.78 10.68
CA ASN A 13 -12.48 -2.72 10.17
C ASN A 13 -12.16 -3.24 8.76
N ILE A 14 -11.14 -2.69 8.10
CA ILE A 14 -10.82 -3.04 6.71
C ILE A 14 -10.41 -4.51 6.61
N THR A 15 -9.72 -5.05 7.62
CA THR A 15 -9.21 -6.44 7.61
C THR A 15 -10.32 -7.48 7.52
N GLN A 16 -11.54 -7.18 7.99
CA GLN A 16 -12.69 -8.09 7.89
C GLN A 16 -13.39 -8.04 6.54
N ARG A 17 -13.08 -7.02 5.72
CA ARG A 17 -13.72 -6.72 4.45
C ARG A 17 -12.79 -6.96 3.25
N ILE A 18 -11.58 -7.46 3.50
CA ILE A 18 -10.62 -7.77 2.43
C ILE A 18 -11.16 -8.94 1.61
N MET A 19 -11.43 -8.66 0.34
CA MET A 19 -11.83 -9.65 -0.65
C MET A 19 -10.59 -10.30 -1.27
N SER A 20 -9.59 -9.49 -1.60
CA SER A 20 -8.33 -9.96 -2.17
C SER A 20 -7.15 -9.10 -1.73
N LEU A 21 -5.97 -9.74 -1.65
CA LEU A 21 -4.68 -9.10 -1.41
C LEU A 21 -3.72 -9.64 -2.46
N THR A 22 -3.11 -8.73 -3.22
CA THR A 22 -2.01 -9.03 -4.14
C THR A 22 -0.77 -8.28 -3.68
N MET A 23 0.36 -8.98 -3.61
CA MET A 23 1.67 -8.40 -3.31
C MET A 23 2.65 -8.84 -4.40
N THR A 24 3.32 -7.88 -5.02
CA THR A 24 4.32 -8.11 -6.06
C THR A 24 5.66 -7.57 -5.59
N ASP A 25 6.61 -8.48 -5.34
CA ASP A 25 8.01 -8.14 -5.09
C ASP A 25 8.72 -7.90 -6.43
N ASN A 26 9.14 -6.65 -6.67
CA ASN A 26 9.81 -6.29 -7.91
C ASN A 26 11.34 -6.33 -7.71
N ARG A 27 12.08 -6.66 -8.78
CA ARG A 27 13.54 -6.67 -8.75
C ARG A 27 14.08 -5.45 -9.50
N GLY A 28 15.18 -4.89 -9.00
CA GLY A 28 15.85 -3.75 -9.64
C GLY A 28 15.40 -2.42 -9.04
N PHE A 29 15.05 -1.47 -9.90
CA PHE A 29 14.69 -0.09 -9.52
C PHE A 29 13.17 0.14 -9.34
N GLU A 30 12.37 -0.93 -9.44
CA GLU A 30 10.92 -0.86 -9.24
C GLU A 30 10.59 -1.19 -7.79
N ALA A 31 9.72 -0.40 -7.16
CA ALA A 31 9.27 -0.67 -5.81
C ALA A 31 8.27 -1.82 -5.77
N ASP A 32 8.27 -2.55 -4.66
CA ASP A 32 7.24 -3.57 -4.40
C ASP A 32 5.87 -2.92 -4.31
N ARG A 33 4.86 -3.62 -4.82
CA ARG A 33 3.47 -3.14 -4.87
C ARG A 33 2.55 -4.05 -4.07
N VAL A 34 1.61 -3.43 -3.36
CA VAL A 34 0.50 -4.10 -2.69
C VAL A 34 -0.82 -3.53 -3.19
N THR A 35 -1.74 -4.41 -3.54
CA THR A 35 -3.11 -4.08 -3.92
C THR A 35 -4.07 -4.80 -3.00
N LEU A 36 -5.04 -4.07 -2.46
CA LEU A 36 -6.13 -4.57 -1.64
C LEU A 36 -7.46 -4.30 -2.32
N GLU A 37 -8.29 -5.32 -2.45
CA GLU A 37 -9.70 -5.15 -2.79
C GLU A 37 -10.54 -5.35 -1.55
N ILE A 38 -11.47 -4.43 -1.31
CA ILE A 38 -12.28 -4.35 -0.10
C ILE A 38 -13.74 -4.23 -0.49
N ASP A 39 -14.58 -4.94 0.24
CA ASP A 39 -16.04 -4.85 0.13
C ASP A 39 -16.57 -3.61 0.86
N ASP A 40 -17.19 -2.71 0.09
CA ASP A 40 -17.86 -1.49 0.58
C ASP A 40 -19.35 -1.45 0.20
N ALA A 41 -19.97 -2.61 -0.02
CA ALA A 41 -21.39 -2.71 -0.38
C ALA A 41 -22.36 -2.06 0.63
N ASP A 42 -21.92 -1.80 1.87
CA ASP A 42 -22.69 -1.11 2.91
C ASP A 42 -22.24 0.35 3.16
N GLY A 43 -21.27 0.87 2.39
CA GLY A 43 -20.71 2.21 2.54
C GLY A 43 -20.00 2.44 3.88
N GLY A 44 -19.61 1.37 4.56
CA GLY A 44 -19.02 1.40 5.90
C GLY A 44 -17.52 1.66 5.93
N VAL A 45 -16.85 1.71 4.77
CA VAL A 45 -15.40 1.87 4.67
C VAL A 45 -15.05 3.35 4.51
N VAL A 46 -14.33 3.90 5.47
CA VAL A 46 -13.71 5.22 5.30
C VAL A 46 -12.45 5.07 4.46
N LEU A 47 -12.38 5.82 3.36
CA LEU A 47 -11.21 5.81 2.48
C LEU A 47 -9.98 6.34 3.23
N PRO A 48 -8.83 5.63 3.21
CA PRO A 48 -7.60 6.16 3.74
C PRO A 48 -7.11 7.35 2.92
N GLU A 49 -6.45 8.30 3.59
CA GLU A 49 -5.74 9.37 2.89
C GLU A 49 -4.57 8.81 2.08
N ARG A 50 -4.36 9.34 0.88
CA ARG A 50 -3.15 9.08 0.10
C ARG A 50 -1.92 9.48 0.92
N GLY A 51 -0.93 8.61 0.98
CA GLY A 51 0.25 8.78 1.82
C GLY A 51 0.21 8.07 3.16
N THR A 52 -0.92 7.44 3.51
CA THR A 52 -1.02 6.59 4.71
C THR A 52 -0.03 5.43 4.59
N ARG A 53 0.65 5.10 5.69
CA ARG A 53 1.58 3.97 5.74
C ARG A 53 0.81 2.68 6.01
N LEU A 54 1.14 1.63 5.28
CA LEU A 54 0.52 0.31 5.36
C LEU A 54 1.58 -0.70 5.74
N SER A 55 1.47 -1.28 6.93
CA SER A 55 2.34 -2.37 7.38
C SER A 55 1.69 -3.72 7.11
N LEU A 56 2.34 -4.54 6.29
CA LEU A 56 1.85 -5.86 5.89
C LEU A 56 2.61 -6.96 6.63
N ALA A 57 1.87 -7.85 7.28
CA ALA A 57 2.36 -9.11 7.81
C ALA A 57 1.42 -10.27 7.45
N MET A 58 1.97 -11.41 7.05
CA MET A 58 1.18 -12.56 6.60
C MET A 58 1.65 -13.85 7.27
N GLY A 59 0.73 -14.78 7.50
CA GLY A 59 1.02 -16.06 8.14
C GLY A 59 -0.26 -16.88 8.33
N TRP A 60 -0.10 -18.12 8.77
CA TRP A 60 -1.21 -19.02 9.02
C TRP A 60 -1.83 -18.78 10.40
N LYS A 61 -3.11 -19.12 10.54
CA LYS A 61 -3.80 -19.05 11.84
C LYS A 61 -3.13 -19.99 12.83
N GLY A 62 -2.67 -19.45 13.96
CA GLY A 62 -1.98 -20.22 15.00
C GLY A 62 -0.46 -20.25 14.85
N GLU A 63 0.10 -19.65 13.78
CA GLU A 63 1.54 -19.49 13.58
C GLU A 63 1.98 -18.03 13.79
N SER A 64 3.30 -17.84 13.91
CA SER A 64 3.87 -16.49 13.94
C SER A 64 3.71 -15.81 12.57
N LEU A 65 3.33 -14.54 12.59
CA LEU A 65 3.21 -13.74 11.38
C LEU A 65 4.59 -13.38 10.83
N THR A 66 4.75 -13.49 9.52
CA THR A 66 5.93 -13.02 8.79
C THR A 66 5.71 -11.58 8.33
N ARG A 67 6.60 -10.67 8.74
CA ARG A 67 6.58 -9.28 8.26
C ARG A 67 6.99 -9.24 6.79
N LYS A 68 6.19 -8.54 5.96
CA LYS A 68 6.44 -8.39 4.52
C LYS A 68 6.98 -7.01 4.15
N GLY A 69 6.57 -5.97 4.86
CA GLY A 69 7.11 -4.63 4.63
C GLY A 69 6.17 -3.54 5.10
N THR A 70 6.57 -2.30 4.80
CA THR A 70 5.74 -1.12 4.95
C THR A 70 5.63 -0.45 3.59
N PHE A 71 4.40 -0.11 3.20
CA PHE A 71 4.03 0.46 1.91
C PHE A 71 3.37 1.82 2.14
N VAL A 72 3.39 2.69 1.14
CA VAL A 72 2.73 4.00 1.17
C VAL A 72 1.57 3.97 0.18
N VAL A 73 0.36 4.28 0.65
CA VAL A 73 -0.84 4.33 -0.19
C VAL A 73 -0.68 5.42 -1.24
N ASP A 74 -0.73 5.07 -2.52
CA ASP A 74 -0.63 6.01 -3.64
C ASP A 74 -2.02 6.34 -4.21
N GLU A 75 -2.86 5.32 -4.34
CA GLU A 75 -4.15 5.39 -5.01
C GLU A 75 -5.23 4.65 -4.23
N VAL A 76 -6.43 5.25 -4.23
CA VAL A 76 -7.65 4.65 -3.74
C VAL A 76 -8.72 4.89 -4.79
N SER A 77 -9.30 3.81 -5.31
CA SER A 77 -10.42 3.85 -6.25
C SER A 77 -11.66 3.20 -5.64
N HIS A 78 -12.83 3.66 -6.09
CA HIS A 78 -14.13 3.16 -5.68
C HIS A 78 -14.94 2.85 -6.94
N GLU A 79 -15.46 1.63 -7.02
CA GLU A 79 -16.24 1.12 -8.14
C GLU A 79 -17.65 0.76 -7.67
N GLY A 80 -18.65 0.97 -8.52
CA GLY A 80 -20.08 0.79 -8.21
C GLY A 80 -20.58 -0.66 -8.27
N PRO A 81 -21.91 -0.89 -8.30
CA PRO A 81 -22.52 -2.08 -7.70
C PRO A 81 -22.04 -3.44 -8.23
N PRO A 82 -21.68 -4.39 -7.34
CA PRO A 82 -21.52 -4.20 -5.89
C PRO A 82 -20.32 -3.30 -5.58
N ASP A 83 -20.50 -2.40 -4.61
CA ASP A 83 -19.51 -1.37 -4.31
C ASP A 83 -18.20 -1.97 -3.80
N LYS A 84 -17.10 -1.62 -4.46
CA LYS A 84 -15.75 -2.14 -4.18
C LYS A 84 -14.75 -1.01 -4.07
N LEU A 85 -13.86 -1.14 -3.09
CA LEU A 85 -12.73 -0.24 -2.93
C LEU A 85 -11.43 -0.95 -3.29
N THR A 86 -10.63 -0.35 -4.16
CA THR A 86 -9.29 -0.83 -4.47
C THR A 86 -8.26 0.15 -3.93
N ILE A 87 -7.37 -0.34 -3.05
CA ILE A 87 -6.26 0.44 -2.49
C ILE A 87 -4.96 -0.10 -3.07
N SER A 88 -4.18 0.80 -3.68
CA SER A 88 -2.81 0.51 -4.08
C SER A 88 -1.81 1.19 -3.13
N ALA A 89 -0.69 0.51 -2.88
CA ALA A 89 0.41 1.04 -2.08
C ALA A 89 1.76 0.52 -2.60
N ASN A 90 2.81 1.34 -2.54
CA ASN A 90 4.16 0.95 -2.95
C ASN A 90 5.18 1.05 -1.80
N SER A 91 6.23 0.24 -1.84
CA SER A 91 7.30 0.20 -0.83
C SER A 91 8.18 1.47 -0.82
N ALA A 92 8.25 2.17 -1.96
CA ALA A 92 8.88 3.48 -2.07
C ALA A 92 7.85 4.60 -2.01
N ASP A 93 8.20 5.70 -1.34
CA ASP A 93 7.40 6.92 -1.34
C ASP A 93 7.70 7.73 -2.61
N PHE A 94 7.05 7.38 -3.72
CA PHE A 94 7.22 8.08 -4.99
C PHE A 94 6.76 9.55 -4.97
N ARG A 95 6.15 10.03 -3.87
CA ARG A 95 5.78 11.43 -3.70
C ARG A 95 6.99 12.34 -3.46
N GLU A 96 8.07 11.82 -2.86
CA GLU A 96 9.30 12.59 -2.63
C GLU A 96 10.26 12.54 -3.83
N GLU A 97 10.46 11.39 -4.48
CA GLU A 97 11.49 11.24 -5.51
C GLU A 97 11.15 11.90 -6.86
N PHE A 98 9.87 12.04 -7.21
CA PHE A 98 9.49 12.68 -8.49
C PHE A 98 9.45 14.21 -8.45
N ASN A 99 9.61 14.84 -7.28
CA ASN A 99 9.60 16.30 -7.17
C ASN A 99 11.00 16.93 -7.19
N VAL A 100 12.06 16.13 -7.39
CA VAL A 100 13.42 16.63 -7.58
C VAL A 100 13.96 16.15 -8.91
N LYS A 101 13.66 16.90 -9.96
CA LYS A 101 14.39 16.80 -11.24
C LYS A 101 15.83 17.28 -10.99
N ARG A 102 16.71 16.39 -10.54
CA ARG A 102 18.13 16.71 -10.38
C ARG A 102 18.90 16.13 -11.56
N GLU A 103 19.15 16.95 -12.57
CA GLU A 103 20.25 16.67 -13.50
C GLU A 103 21.56 16.79 -12.72
N VAL A 104 22.31 15.70 -12.63
CA VAL A 104 23.69 15.73 -12.17
C VAL A 104 24.53 15.17 -13.31
N SER A 105 25.29 16.06 -13.94
CA SER A 105 26.33 15.69 -14.90
C SER A 105 27.53 15.14 -14.13
N TRP A 106 27.84 13.87 -14.34
CA TRP A 106 29.06 13.27 -13.83
C TRP A 106 30.16 13.48 -14.87
N HIS A 107 31.19 14.24 -14.51
CA HIS A 107 32.45 14.22 -15.23
C HIS A 107 33.54 13.79 -14.24
N ASP A 108 34.21 12.69 -14.57
CA ASP A 108 35.50 12.28 -14.02
C ASP A 108 35.55 11.82 -12.55
N VAL A 109 34.79 10.77 -12.20
CA VAL A 109 35.03 10.03 -10.96
C VAL A 109 35.29 8.56 -11.30
N THR A 110 36.52 8.10 -11.03
CA THR A 110 36.91 6.69 -11.14
C THR A 110 36.54 5.97 -9.83
N VAL A 111 36.01 4.75 -9.94
CA VAL A 111 35.65 3.84 -8.82
C VAL A 111 36.86 3.25 -8.11
#